data_AF-A0A6V7ILP8-F1
#
_entry.id   AF-A0A6V7ILP8-F1
#
_cell.length_a   1.000
_cell.length_b   1.000
_cell.length_c   1.000
_cell.angle_alpha   90.00
_cell.angle_beta   90.00
_cell.angle_gamma   90.00
#
_symmetry.space_group_name_H-M   'P 1'
#
loop_
_entity.id
_entity.type
_entity.pdbx_description
1 polymer ?
#
loop_
_entity_poly.entity_id
_entity_poly.type
_entity_poly.pdbx_seq_one_letter_code
_entity_poly.pdbx_strand_id
1 'polypeptide(L)' 'ARCREEVNEVMQQSETGKMTIKDVQKMSFLDRCIKESLRLFPSVPAIGRKIEEDIQL' A
#
# COMPACT_ATOMS: atom_id res chain seq x y z
N ALA A 1 5.52 13.54 10.45
CA ALA A 1 5.45 12.85 11.75
C ALA A 1 4.27 11.85 11.79
N ARG A 2 3.07 12.24 11.36
CA ARG A 2 1.85 11.42 11.26
C ARG A 2 1.99 9.93 10.88
N CYS A 3 2.75 9.57 9.85
CA CYS A 3 2.94 8.16 9.48
C CYS A 3 3.61 7.34 10.59
N ARG A 4 4.56 7.94 11.31
CA ARG A 4 5.26 7.29 12.42
C ARG A 4 4.37 7.17 13.65
N GLU A 5 3.52 8.16 13.90
CA GLU A 5 2.52 8.14 14.97
C GLU A 5 1.54 6.97 14.76
N GLU A 6 0.95 6.84 13.56
CA GLU A 6 0.03 5.73 13.24
C GLU A 6 0.71 4.36 13.45
N VAL A 7 1.95 4.18 12.97
CA VAL A 7 2.68 2.92 13.14
C VAL A 7 2.90 2.59 14.62
N ASN A 8 3.25 3.58 15.44
CA ASN A 8 3.46 3.38 16.87
C ASN A 8 2.16 3.01 17.59
N GLU A 9 1.05 3.68 17.27
CA GLU A 9 -0.26 3.40 17.85
C GLU A 9 -0.73 1.96 17.55
N VAL A 10 -0.63 1.55 16.29
CA VAL A 10 -1.01 0.19 15.86
C VAL A 10 -0.13 -0.87 16.53
N MET A 11 1.17 -0.59 16.69
CA MET A 11 2.09 -1.51 17.38
C MET A 11 1.79 -1.66 18.86
N GLN A 12 1.40 -0.58 19.55
CA GLN A 12 1.00 -0.63 20.95
C GLN A 12 -0.30 -1.42 21.16
N GLN A 13 -1.19 -1.43 20.17
CA GLN A 13 -2.47 -2.13 20.21
C GLN A 13 -2.38 -3.60 19.75
N SER A 14 -1.21 -4.08 19.36
CA SER A 14 -1.06 -5.46 18.89
C SER A 14 -1.16 -6.46 20.05
N GLU A 15 -2.17 -7.33 19.99
CA GLU A 15 -2.50 -8.32 21.03
C GLU A 15 -1.37 -9.33 21.29
N THR A 16 -0.56 -9.62 20.28
CA THR A 16 0.50 -10.64 20.35
C THR A 16 1.87 -10.08 20.73
N GLY A 17 1.98 -8.74 20.84
CA GLY A 17 3.26 -8.04 20.95
C GLY A 17 4.16 -8.17 19.72
N LYS A 18 3.68 -8.84 18.66
CA LYS A 18 4.36 -9.02 17.38
C LYS A 18 3.50 -8.45 16.26
N MET A 19 4.15 -7.84 15.28
CA MET A 19 3.46 -7.35 14.09
C MET A 19 2.78 -8.50 13.34
N THR A 20 1.46 -8.45 13.19
CA THR A 20 0.68 -9.38 12.36
C THR A 20 0.23 -8.70 11.06
N ILE A 21 -0.15 -9.49 10.04
CA ILE A 21 -0.73 -8.94 8.80
C ILE A 21 -2.00 -8.11 9.08
N LYS A 22 -2.82 -8.53 10.06
CA LYS A 22 -4.02 -7.79 10.46
C LYS A 22 -3.68 -6.42 11.05
N ASP A 23 -2.55 -6.30 11.73
CA ASP A 23 -2.10 -5.01 12.27
C ASP A 23 -1.61 -4.09 11.15
N VAL A 24 -0.85 -4.61 10.19
CA VAL A 24 -0.42 -3.85 9.00
C VAL A 24 -1.63 -3.31 8.23
N GLN A 25 -2.72 -4.08 8.13
CA GLN A 25 -3.96 -3.63 7.48
C GLN A 25 -4.64 -2.44 8.17
N LYS A 26 -4.33 -2.16 9.45
CA LYS A 26 -4.85 -0.98 10.18
C LYS A 26 -4.06 0.30 9.86
N MET A 27 -2.87 0.21 9.24
CA MET A 27 -1.98 1.34 8.95
C MET A 27 -2.39 2.08 7.65
N SER A 28 -3.55 2.73 7.69
CA SER A 28 -4.17 3.37 6.53
C SER A 28 -3.35 4.52 5.93
N PHE A 29 -2.67 5.30 6.76
CA PHE A 29 -1.86 6.44 6.33
C PHE A 29 -0.56 5.97 5.69
N LEU A 30 0.09 4.96 6.28
CA LEU A 30 1.26 4.32 5.69
C LEU A 30 0.95 3.73 4.30
N ASP A 31 -0.17 3.01 4.17
CA ASP A 31 -0.63 2.46 2.89
C ASP A 31 -0.82 3.55 1.83
N ARG A 32 -1.44 4.68 2.21
CA ARG A 32 -1.57 5.85 1.33
C ARG A 32 -0.22 6.44 0.93
N CYS A 33 0.74 6.55 1.84
CA CYS A 33 2.09 7.03 1.53
C CYS A 33 2.78 6.12 0.51
N ILE A 34 2.67 4.80 0.66
CA ILE A 34 3.25 3.83 -0.27
C ILE A 34 2.58 3.96 -1.64
N LYS A 35 1.24 3.99 -1.69
CA LYS A 35 0.48 4.12 -2.94
C LYS A 35 0.80 5.42 -3.67
N GLU A 36 0.90 6.53 -2.96
CA GLU A 36 1.23 7.82 -3.57
C GLU A 36 2.67 7.85 -4.09
N SER A 37 3.59 7.21 -3.37
CA SER A 37 4.97 7.04 -3.84
C SER A 37 5.02 6.24 -5.14
N LEU A 38 4.25 5.14 -5.24
CA LEU A 38 4.15 4.32 -6.45
C LEU A 38 3.37 5.01 -7.59
N ARG A 39 2.43 5.92 -7.27
CA ARG A 39 1.73 6.74 -8.28
C ARG A 39 2.69 7.73 -8.95
N LEU A 40 3.57 8.36 -8.16
CA LEU A 40 4.58 9.31 -8.65
C LEU A 40 5.77 8.60 -9.30
N PHE A 41 6.22 7.50 -8.68
CA PHE A 41 7.39 6.73 -9.07
C PHE A 41 7.01 5.25 -9.21
N PRO A 42 6.32 4.88 -10.30
CA PRO A 42 5.93 3.49 -10.51
C PRO A 42 7.18 2.62 -10.68
N SER A 43 7.29 1.54 -9.90
CA SER A 43 8.39 0.58 -10.04
C SER A 43 8.44 -0.08 -11.42
N VAL A 44 7.28 -0.22 -12.06
CA VAL A 44 7.12 -0.68 -13.45
C VAL A 44 6.41 0.42 -14.24
N PRO A 45 7.12 1.22 -15.05
CA PRO A 45 6.56 2.43 -15.67
C PRO A 45 5.65 2.17 -16.88
N ALA A 46 5.67 0.96 -17.46
CA ALA A 46 4.85 0.61 -18.61
C ALA A 46 4.41 -0.86 -18.54
N ILE A 47 3.18 -1.14 -19.00
CA ILE A 47 2.63 -2.49 -19.12
C ILE A 47 2.17 -2.67 -20.56
N GLY A 48 2.85 -3.52 -21.31
CA GLY A 48 2.46 -3.88 -22.68
C GLY A 48 1.23 -4.79 -22.67
N ARG A 49 0.28 -4.53 -23.58
CA ARG A 49 -0.87 -5.41 -23.82
C ARG A 49 -1.00 -5.65 -25.32
N LYS A 50 -1.43 -6.85 -25.70
CA LYS A 50 -1.77 -7.24 -27.07
C LYS A 50 -3.24 -7.63 -27.10
N ILE A 51 -3.97 -7.14 -28.10
CA ILE A 51 -5.34 -7.56 -28.35
C ILE A 51 -5.35 -8.95 -29.00
N GLU A 52 -6.24 -9.82 -28.53
CA GLU A 52 -6.46 -11.15 -29.13
C GLU A 52 -7.59 -11.13 -30.16
N GLU A 53 -8.48 -10.13 -30.06
CA GLU A 53 -9.64 -9.94 -30.93
C GLU A 53 -9.95 -8.43 -31.10
N ASP A 54 -10.75 -8.11 -32.12
CA ASP A 54 -11.15 -6.73 -32.44
C ASP A 54 -12.06 -6.15 -31.35
N ILE A 55 -11.73 -4.95 -30.86
CA ILE A 55 -12.50 -4.24 -29.84
C ILE A 55 -12.86 -2.82 -30.28
N GLN A 56 -13.99 -2.31 -29.79
CA GLN A 56 -14.35 -0.89 -29.86
C GLN A 56 -14.08 -0.24 -28.49
N LEU A 57 -13.35 0.88 -28.49
CA LEU A 57 -12.90 1.60 -27.28
C LEU A 57 -13.95 2.59 -26.77
#